data_AF-D6PL42-F1
#
_entry.id   AF-D6PL42-F1
#
_cell.length_a   1.000
_cell.length_b   1.000
_cell.length_c   1.000
_cell.angle_alpha   90.00
_cell.angle_beta   90.00
_cell.angle_gamma   90.00
#
_symmetry.space_group_name_H-M   'P 1'
#
loop_
_entity.id
_entity.type
_entity.pdbx_description
1 polymer ?
#
loop_
_entity_poly.entity_id
_entity_poly.type
_entity_poly.pdbx_seq_one_letter_code
_entity_poly.pdbx_strand_id
1 'polypeptide(L)'
;MKVDLLNATKRIAVEVNGDQHSSFNPFFHKNSRANYLSHIKRDVKKAEWLEDNSFMLIEIYKDDLINLGREFFKQKYDIDL
;
A
#
# COMPACT_ATOMS: atom_id res chain seq x y z
N MET A 1 5.29 -8.53 9.39
CA MET A 1 5.05 -7.35 8.55
C MET A 1 5.82 -7.55 7.26
N LYS A 2 5.17 -7.38 6.11
CA LYS A 2 5.73 -7.58 4.76
C LYS A 2 5.27 -6.41 3.89
N VAL A 3 6.16 -5.94 3.03
CA VAL A 3 5.89 -5.04 1.91
C VAL A 3 6.29 -5.69 0.59
N ASP A 4 5.74 -5.23 -0.53
CA ASP A 4 6.05 -5.80 -1.84
C ASP A 4 7.45 -5.39 -2.32
N LEU A 5 7.81 -4.12 -2.15
CA LEU A 5 9.15 -3.59 -2.40
C LEU A 5 9.63 -2.74 -1.23
N LEU A 6 10.91 -2.85 -0.87
CA LEU A 6 11.54 -2.01 0.15
C LEU A 6 12.89 -1.50 -0.34
N ASN A 7 13.09 -0.18 -0.27
CA ASN A 7 14.39 0.45 -0.37
C ASN A 7 14.76 1.04 0.99
N ALA A 8 15.62 0.34 1.74
CA ALA A 8 16.02 0.76 3.08
C ALA A 8 16.88 2.04 3.09
N THR A 9 17.75 2.23 2.09
CA THR A 9 18.63 3.40 1.99
C THR A 9 17.85 4.69 1.78
N LYS A 10 16.84 4.64 0.90
CA LYS A 10 15.95 5.78 0.63
C LYS A 10 14.78 5.86 1.60
N ARG A 11 14.61 4.87 2.49
CA ARG A 11 13.45 4.73 3.39
C ARG A 11 12.12 4.78 2.63
N ILE A 12 12.00 3.98 1.57
CA ILE A 12 10.77 3.88 0.76
C ILE A 12 10.25 2.44 0.81
N ALA A 13 8.97 2.27 1.09
CA ALA A 13 8.24 1.02 0.94
C ALA A 13 7.17 1.18 -0.14
N VAL A 14 6.96 0.16 -0.97
CA VAL A 14 5.92 0.17 -2.01
C VAL A 14 4.99 -1.02 -1.82
N GLU A 15 3.70 -0.75 -1.95
CA GLU A 15 2.61 -1.74 -1.94
C GLU A 15 1.77 -1.60 -3.21
N VAL A 16 1.45 -2.74 -3.84
CA VAL A 16 0.55 -2.78 -5.00
C VAL A 16 -0.77 -3.38 -4.54
N ASN A 17 -1.76 -2.50 -4.33
CA ASN A 17 -3.03 -2.85 -3.70
C ASN A 17 -4.06 -3.26 -4.75
N GLY A 18 -4.62 -4.46 -4.58
CA GLY A 18 -5.80 -4.91 -5.31
C GLY A 18 -7.11 -4.44 -4.66
N ASP A 19 -8.23 -4.64 -5.37
CA ASP A 19 -9.57 -4.16 -4.97
C ASP A 19 -10.03 -4.71 -3.60
N GLN A 20 -9.43 -5.80 -3.11
CA GLN A 20 -9.69 -6.38 -1.78
C GLN A 20 -9.24 -5.50 -0.59
N HIS A 21 -8.40 -4.49 -0.83
CA HIS A 21 -7.96 -3.57 0.23
C HIS A 21 -8.96 -2.43 0.44
N SER A 22 -9.63 -1.97 -0.63
CA SER A 22 -10.61 -0.89 -0.59
C SER A 22 -12.05 -1.38 -0.43
N SER A 23 -12.33 -2.64 -0.76
CA SER A 23 -13.69 -3.18 -0.75
C SER A 23 -13.74 -4.63 -0.26
N PHE A 24 -14.88 -5.01 0.34
CA PHE A 24 -15.11 -6.38 0.77
C PHE A 24 -15.23 -7.31 -0.43
N ASN A 25 -14.30 -8.24 -0.55
CA ASN A 25 -14.37 -9.36 -1.49
C ASN A 25 -14.61 -10.71 -0.77
N PRO A 26 -15.70 -11.44 -1.06
CA PRO A 26 -16.02 -12.72 -0.42
C PRO A 26 -14.91 -13.78 -0.56
N PHE A 27 -14.23 -13.83 -1.69
CA PHE A 27 -13.15 -14.78 -1.94
C PHE A 27 -11.92 -14.45 -1.06
N PHE A 28 -11.46 -13.19 -1.08
CA PHE A 28 -10.27 -12.78 -0.31
C PHE A 28 -10.51 -12.70 1.21
N HIS A 29 -11.75 -12.54 1.66
CA HIS A 29 -12.08 -12.41 3.08
C HIS A 29 -12.82 -13.63 3.66
N LYS A 30 -12.85 -14.74 2.92
CA LYS A 30 -13.51 -16.00 3.33
C LYS A 30 -14.98 -15.76 3.76
N ASN A 31 -15.66 -14.90 3.01
CA ASN A 31 -17.02 -14.44 3.24
C ASN A 31 -17.28 -13.87 4.66
N SER A 32 -16.25 -13.36 5.35
CA SER A 32 -16.36 -12.82 6.71
C SER A 32 -15.95 -11.36 6.76
N ARG A 33 -16.89 -10.50 7.17
CA ARG A 33 -16.62 -9.07 7.40
C ARG A 33 -15.64 -8.84 8.55
N ALA A 34 -15.58 -9.74 9.53
CA ALA A 34 -14.58 -9.68 10.60
C ALA A 34 -13.16 -9.92 10.05
N ASN A 35 -13.00 -10.80 9.06
CA ASN A 35 -11.72 -11.00 8.38
C ASN A 35 -11.34 -9.78 7.52
N TYR A 36 -12.31 -9.14 6.88
CA TYR A 36 -12.05 -7.87 6.18
C TYR A 36 -11.57 -6.78 7.14
N LEU A 37 -12.25 -6.62 8.29
CA LEU A 37 -11.82 -5.68 9.32
C LEU A 37 -10.42 -6.02 9.87
N SER A 38 -10.09 -7.30 10.05
CA SER A 38 -8.76 -7.70 10.52
C SER A 38 -7.66 -7.43 9.48
N HIS A 39 -7.98 -7.55 8.18
CA HIS A 39 -7.09 -7.16 7.09
C HIS A 39 -6.84 -5.65 7.11
N ILE A 40 -7.89 -4.82 7.18
CA ILE A 40 -7.75 -3.35 7.30
C ILE A 40 -6.88 -2.99 8.49
N LYS A 41 -7.15 -3.57 9.68
CA LYS A 41 -6.36 -3.30 10.89
C LYS A 41 -4.88 -3.64 10.74
N ARG A 42 -4.56 -4.71 9.99
CA ARG A 42 -3.17 -5.09 9.72
C ARG A 42 -2.50 -4.09 8.78
N ASP A 43 -3.23 -3.61 7.77
CA ASP A 43 -2.70 -2.66 6.80
C ASP A 43 -2.47 -1.29 7.46
N VAL A 44 -3.38 -0.83 8.33
CA VAL A 44 -3.18 0.37 9.18
C VAL A 44 -1.94 0.23 10.06
N LYS A 45 -1.80 -0.88 10.81
CA LYS A 45 -0.61 -1.11 11.66
C LYS A 45 0.69 -1.15 10.87
N LYS A 46 0.64 -1.60 9.61
CA LYS A 46 1.81 -1.60 8.72
C LYS A 46 2.18 -0.17 8.33
N ALA A 47 1.20 0.65 7.94
CA ALA A 47 1.40 2.04 7.61
C ALA A 47 1.96 2.83 8.81
N GLU A 48 1.34 2.68 9.99
CA GLU A 48 1.81 3.29 11.25
C GLU A 48 3.26 2.91 11.54
N TRP A 49 3.61 1.63 11.45
CA TRP A 49 4.98 1.19 11.72
C TRP A 49 5.99 1.80 10.73
N LEU A 50 5.63 1.88 9.45
CA LEU A 50 6.50 2.47 8.43
C LEU A 50 6.71 3.97 8.70
N GLU A 51 5.64 4.70 8.99
CA GLU A 51 5.67 6.12 9.35
C GLU A 51 6.54 6.36 10.60
N ASP A 52 6.32 5.59 11.67
CA ASP A 52 7.09 5.66 12.92
C ASP A 52 8.59 5.41 12.69
N ASN A 53 8.94 4.63 11.65
CA ASN A 53 10.32 4.33 11.27
C ASN A 53 10.85 5.21 10.13
N SER A 54 10.17 6.32 9.87
CA SER A 54 10.52 7.32 8.84
C SER A 54 10.61 6.74 7.43
N PHE A 55 9.82 5.70 7.13
CA PHE A 55 9.62 5.21 5.78
C PHE A 55 8.47 5.94 5.11
N MET A 56 8.70 6.38 3.87
CA MET A 56 7.63 6.78 2.97
C MET A 56 6.95 5.53 2.41
N LEU A 57 5.65 5.40 2.64
CA LEU A 57 4.83 4.35 2.06
C LEU A 57 4.20 4.86 0.74
N ILE A 58 4.51 4.18 -0.35
CA ILE A 58 3.93 4.39 -1.67
C ILE A 58 2.88 3.31 -1.90
N GLU A 59 1.64 3.72 -2.11
CA GLU A 59 0.55 2.81 -2.45
C GLU A 59 0.14 3.01 -3.91
N ILE A 60 0.10 1.92 -4.66
CA ILE A 60 -0.31 1.89 -6.06
C ILE A 60 -1.61 1.09 -6.14
N TYR A 61 -2.66 1.77 -6.58
CA TYR A 61 -3.97 1.16 -6.82
C TYR A 61 -4.18 0.92 -8.32
N LYS A 62 -5.20 0.13 -8.65
CA LYS A 62 -5.54 -0.21 -10.03
C LYS A 62 -5.72 1.02 -10.94
N ASP A 63 -6.34 2.07 -10.41
CA ASP A 63 -6.58 3.31 -11.15
C ASP A 63 -5.28 4.11 -11.40
N ASP A 64 -4.27 3.94 -10.55
CA ASP A 64 -2.95 4.58 -10.72
C ASP A 64 -2.16 3.95 -11.90
N LEU A 65 -2.48 2.71 -12.29
CA LEU A 65 -1.74 1.97 -13.33
C LEU A 65 -1.75 2.67 -14.70
N ILE A 66 -2.81 3.42 -15.00
CA ILE A 66 -2.96 4.14 -16.27
C ILE A 66 -1.88 5.21 -16.43
N ASN A 67 -1.47 5.83 -15.31
CA ASN A 67 -0.50 6.93 -15.29
C ASN A 67 0.83 6.51 -14.63
N LEU A 68 1.07 5.22 -14.46
CA LEU A 68 2.25 4.74 -13.75
C LEU A 68 3.52 5.04 -14.56
N GLY A 69 4.29 6.02 -14.08
CA GLY A 69 5.51 6.52 -14.70
C GLY A 69 6.28 7.44 -13.75
N ARG A 70 7.37 8.05 -14.20
CA ARG A 70 8.19 8.94 -13.36
C ARG A 70 7.38 10.11 -12.81
N GLU A 71 6.52 10.67 -13.65
CA GLU A 71 5.64 11.79 -13.35
C GLU A 71 4.66 11.47 -12.23
N PHE A 72 4.15 10.23 -12.16
CA PHE A 72 3.30 9.79 -11.06
C PHE A 72 4.03 9.86 -9.72
N PHE A 73 5.24 9.33 -9.65
CA PHE A 73 6.05 9.36 -8.42
C PHE A 73 6.42 10.79 -8.03
N LYS A 74 6.75 11.63 -9.01
CA LYS A 74 7.06 13.05 -8.78
C LYS A 74 5.85 13.84 -8.30
N GLN A 75 4.70 13.69 -8.93
CA GLN A 75 3.50 14.47 -8.61
C GLN A 75 2.83 14.03 -7.31
N LYS A 76 2.76 12.72 -7.05
CA LYS A 76 2.03 12.16 -5.90
C LYS A 76 2.89 12.03 -4.65
N TYR A 77 4.20 11.82 -4.81
CA TYR A 77 5.10 11.49 -3.70
C TYR A 77 6.36 12.39 -3.63
N ASP A 78 6.52 13.35 -4.54
CA ASP A 78 7.70 14.22 -4.65
C ASP A 78 9.03 13.44 -4.78
N ILE A 79 8.99 12.30 -5.49
CA ILE A 79 10.16 11.47 -5.75
C ILE A 79 10.64 11.68 -7.19
N ASP A 80 11.92 12.00 -7.36
CA ASP A 80 12.61 11.97 -8.64
C ASP A 80 13.35 10.64 -8.82
N LEU A 81 13.01 9.90 -9.89
CA LEU A 81 13.49 8.53 -10.19
C LEU A 81 14.48 8.48 -11.35
#